data_AF-A0A6A2XSQ4-F1
#
_entry.id   AF-A0A6A2XSQ4-F1
#
_cell.length_a   1.000
_cell.length_b   1.000
_cell.length_c   1.000
_cell.angle_alpha   90.00
_cell.angle_beta   90.00
_cell.angle_gamma   90.00
#
_symmetry.space_group_name_H-M   'P 1'
#
loop_
_entity.id
_entity.type
_entity.pdbx_description
1 polymer ?
#
loop_
_entity_poly.entity_id
_entity_poly.type
_entity_poly.pdbx_seq_one_letter_code
_entity_poly.pdbx_strand_id
1 'polypeptide(L)'
;MMFDLLLKPKFYSKCKSALRINKVRLETIKKKRNAVENFLKKDIADLLKNDLDYNAYGRAEGLMIEQNRTACYKFIEQFSQCISKHVSLMQKQSEFPEECREAVASLIYAAARFAGTTHP
;
A
#
# COMPACT_ATOMS: atom_id res chain seq x y z
N MET A 1 -36.67 -7.00 1.94
CA MET A 1 -35.36 -7.67 1.94
C MET A 1 -35.12 -8.48 0.66
N MET A 2 -35.08 -7.85 -0.53
CA MET A 2 -34.79 -8.54 -1.80
C MET A 2 -33.55 -7.98 -2.52
N PHE A 3 -33.08 -6.79 -2.13
CA PHE A 3 -31.86 -6.16 -2.67
C PHE A 3 -30.57 -6.75 -2.08
N ASP A 4 -30.58 -7.23 -0.84
CA ASP A 4 -29.38 -7.77 -0.17
C ASP A 4 -28.79 -8.97 -0.91
N LEU A 5 -29.63 -9.83 -1.49
CA LEU A 5 -29.17 -11.03 -2.18
C LEU A 5 -28.62 -10.73 -3.59
N LEU A 6 -29.10 -9.66 -4.24
CA LEU A 6 -28.62 -9.20 -5.56
C LEU A 6 -27.36 -8.35 -5.47
N LEU A 7 -27.17 -7.62 -4.36
CA LEU A 7 -26.00 -6.77 -4.12
C LEU A 7 -24.78 -7.56 -3.63
N LYS A 8 -24.98 -8.63 -2.84
CA LYS A 8 -23.88 -9.46 -2.29
C LYS A 8 -22.94 -10.09 -3.35
N PRO A 9 -23.43 -10.70 -4.44
CA PRO A 9 -22.58 -11.23 -5.51
C PRO A 9 -21.80 -10.13 -6.26
N LYS A 10 -22.45 -8.97 -6.47
CA LYS A 10 -21.83 -7.79 -7.09
C LYS A 10 -20.78 -7.16 -6.19
N PHE A 11 -21.00 -7.13 -4.87
CA PHE A 11 -20.04 -6.64 -3.89
C PHE A 11 -18.80 -7.52 -3.84
N TYR A 12 -18.96 -8.84 -3.67
CA TYR A 12 -17.85 -9.79 -3.58
C TYR A 12 -16.95 -9.73 -4.82
N SER A 13 -17.55 -9.81 -6.02
CA SER A 13 -16.82 -9.77 -7.28
C SER A 13 -16.07 -8.46 -7.49
N LYS A 14 -16.71 -7.31 -7.22
CA LYS A 14 -16.08 -5.98 -7.32
C LYS A 14 -14.93 -5.81 -6.32
N CYS A 15 -15.15 -6.18 -5.06
CA CYS A 15 -14.13 -6.08 -4.00
C CYS A 15 -12.90 -6.94 -4.34
N LYS A 16 -13.11 -8.20 -4.74
CA LYS A 16 -12.03 -9.11 -5.13
C LYS A 16 -11.27 -8.62 -6.37
N SER A 17 -11.98 -8.03 -7.34
CA SER A 17 -11.34 -7.42 -8.51
C SER A 17 -10.48 -6.21 -8.12
N ALA A 18 -11.02 -5.30 -7.31
CA ALA A 18 -10.31 -4.11 -6.84
C ALA A 18 -9.05 -4.48 -6.04
N LEU A 19 -9.15 -5.45 -5.12
CA LEU A 19 -8.00 -5.96 -4.35
C LEU A 19 -6.92 -6.57 -5.23
N ARG A 20 -7.30 -7.29 -6.30
CA ARG A 20 -6.35 -7.85 -7.27
C ARG A 20 -5.61 -6.75 -8.03
N ILE A 21 -6.33 -5.75 -8.53
CA ILE A 21 -5.74 -4.60 -9.22
C ILE A 21 -4.79 -3.85 -8.29
N ASN A 22 -5.22 -3.61 -7.03
CA ASN A 22 -4.39 -2.95 -6.04
C ASN A 22 -3.09 -3.73 -5.77
N LYS A 23 -3.16 -5.06 -5.63
CA LYS A 23 -1.98 -5.91 -5.44
C LYS A 23 -0.97 -5.76 -6.58
N VAL A 24 -1.43 -5.81 -7.83
CA VAL A 24 -0.54 -5.64 -9.00
C VAL A 24 0.12 -4.25 -9.00
N ARG A 25 -0.64 -3.20 -8.68
CA ARG A 25 -0.11 -1.82 -8.57
C ARG A 25 0.95 -1.70 -7.48
N LEU A 26 0.70 -2.29 -6.30
CA LEU A 26 1.63 -2.28 -5.18
C LEU A 26 2.95 -2.97 -5.52
N GLU A 27 2.93 -4.09 -6.25
CA GLU A 27 4.15 -4.77 -6.67
C GLU A 27 5.02 -3.88 -7.58
N THR A 28 4.41 -3.19 -8.54
CA THR A 28 5.14 -2.26 -9.42
C THR A 28 5.73 -1.10 -8.63
N ILE A 29 4.96 -0.51 -7.72
CA ILE A 29 5.42 0.57 -6.84
C ILE A 29 6.61 0.07 -6.01
N LYS A 30 6.46 -1.06 -5.31
CA LYS A 30 7.49 -1.64 -4.45
C LYS A 30 8.81 -1.88 -5.20
N LYS A 31 8.76 -2.38 -6.43
CA LYS A 31 9.96 -2.53 -7.28
C LYS A 31 10.64 -1.19 -7.54
N LYS A 32 9.88 -0.17 -7.96
CA LYS A 32 10.42 1.18 -8.22
C LYS A 32 11.03 1.79 -6.95
N ARG A 33 10.34 1.68 -5.82
CA ARG A 33 10.80 2.19 -4.51
C ARG A 33 12.09 1.51 -4.05
N ASN A 34 12.14 0.18 -4.12
CA ASN A 34 13.34 -0.58 -3.76
C ASN A 34 14.55 -0.18 -4.61
N ALA A 35 14.36 0.09 -5.90
CA ALA A 35 15.43 0.56 -6.77
C ALA A 35 15.96 1.93 -6.32
N VAL A 36 15.06 2.87 -6.00
CA VAL A 36 15.43 4.22 -5.50
C VAL A 36 16.15 4.12 -4.15
N GLU A 37 15.62 3.36 -3.19
CA GLU A 37 16.25 3.20 -1.88
C GLU A 37 17.65 2.57 -1.99
N ASN A 38 17.82 1.56 -2.86
CA ASN A 38 19.12 0.94 -3.08
C ASN A 38 20.11 1.89 -3.77
N PHE A 39 19.63 2.71 -4.69
CA PHE A 39 20.45 3.75 -5.31
C PHE A 39 20.93 4.76 -4.25
N LEU A 40 20.03 5.28 -3.42
CA LEU A 40 20.37 6.24 -2.36
C LEU A 40 21.36 5.65 -1.34
N LYS A 41 21.19 4.38 -0.95
CA LYS A 41 22.14 3.71 -0.03
C LYS A 41 23.55 3.62 -0.62
N LYS A 42 23.67 3.32 -1.92
CA LYS A 42 24.96 3.27 -2.62
C LYS A 42 25.59 4.66 -2.71
N ASP A 43 24.79 5.65 -3.09
CA ASP A 43 25.22 7.03 -3.20
C ASP A 43 25.69 7.61 -1.84
N ILE A 44 25.00 7.30 -0.75
CA ILE A 44 25.46 7.63 0.61
C ILE A 44 26.82 6.98 0.89
N ALA A 45 26.99 5.69 0.59
CA ALA A 45 28.25 4.99 0.83
C ALA A 45 29.40 5.58 -0.01
N ASP A 46 29.13 5.95 -1.27
CA ASP A 46 30.10 6.58 -2.15
C ASP A 46 30.49 7.98 -1.64
N LEU A 47 29.52 8.78 -1.18
CA LEU A 47 29.79 10.10 -0.58
C LEU A 47 30.65 10.01 0.67
N LEU A 48 30.34 9.07 1.57
CA LEU A 48 31.13 8.82 2.79
C LEU A 48 32.55 8.37 2.45
N LYS A 49 32.74 7.55 1.42
CA LYS A 49 34.07 7.11 0.96
C LYS A 49 34.94 8.27 0.43
N ASN A 50 34.32 9.36 -0.01
CA ASN A 50 35.01 10.54 -0.53
C ASN A 50 35.03 11.71 0.48
N ASP A 51 34.81 11.43 1.77
CA ASP A 51 34.79 12.44 2.85
C ASP A 51 33.77 13.58 2.63
N LEU A 52 32.68 13.31 1.90
CA LEU A 52 31.60 14.26 1.60
C LEU A 52 30.43 14.11 2.58
N ASP A 53 30.71 14.18 3.88
CA ASP A 53 29.76 13.85 4.96
C ASP A 53 28.48 14.69 4.92
N TYR A 54 28.57 16.00 4.66
CA TYR A 54 27.40 16.87 4.58
C TYR A 54 26.43 16.46 3.45
N ASN A 55 26.99 16.04 2.30
CA ASN A 55 26.19 15.56 1.19
C ASN A 55 25.58 14.19 1.51
N ALA A 56 26.34 13.31 2.16
CA ALA A 56 25.85 12.00 2.60
C ALA A 56 24.68 12.15 3.58
N TYR A 57 24.77 13.11 4.52
CA TYR A 57 23.70 13.44 5.44
C TYR A 57 22.42 13.88 4.70
N GLY A 58 22.51 14.80 3.74
CA GLY A 58 21.36 15.21 2.93
C GLY A 58 20.75 14.05 2.12
N ARG A 59 21.56 13.12 1.62
CA ARG A 59 21.05 11.91 0.94
C ARG A 59 20.39 10.93 1.91
N ALA A 60 20.85 10.84 3.15
CA ALA A 60 20.22 10.03 4.19
C ALA A 60 18.83 10.55 4.58
N GLU A 61 18.62 11.87 4.65
CA GLU A 61 17.29 12.46 4.85
C GLU A 61 16.33 12.06 3.72
N GLY A 62 16.80 12.13 2.47
CA GLY A 62 16.06 11.66 1.30
C GLY A 62 15.70 10.17 1.40
N LEU A 63 16.65 9.32 1.81
CA LEU A 63 16.41 7.89 2.01
C LEU A 63 15.35 7.62 3.09
N MET A 64 15.37 8.37 4.20
CA MET A 64 14.39 8.22 5.28
C MET A 64 12.96 8.53 4.81
N ILE A 65 12.78 9.63 4.06
CA ILE A 65 11.49 9.96 3.43
C ILE A 65 11.04 8.81 2.53
N GLU A 66 11.98 8.26 1.77
CA GLU A 66 11.67 7.21 0.82
C GLU A 66 11.24 5.90 1.51
N GLN A 67 11.91 5.54 2.60
CA GLN A 67 11.57 4.39 3.45
C GLN A 67 10.23 4.55 4.14
N ASN A 68 9.90 5.75 4.64
CA ASN A 68 8.59 6.03 5.25
C ASN A 68 7.45 5.78 4.26
N ARG A 69 7.59 6.25 3.01
CA ARG A 69 6.59 5.97 1.96
C ARG A 69 6.48 4.48 1.65
N THR A 70 7.61 3.76 1.60
CA THR A 70 7.62 2.31 1.41
C THR A 70 6.90 1.58 2.56
N ALA A 71 7.05 2.05 3.80
CA ALA A 71 6.31 1.53 4.94
C ALA A 71 4.78 1.74 4.78
N CYS A 72 4.34 2.93 4.32
CA CYS A 72 2.92 3.16 4.03
C CYS A 72 2.37 2.15 3.01
N TYR A 73 3.09 1.88 1.92
CA TYR A 73 2.65 0.89 0.93
C TYR A 73 2.62 -0.54 1.48
N LYS A 74 3.53 -0.91 2.39
CA LYS A 74 3.48 -2.20 3.10
C LYS A 74 2.22 -2.31 3.97
N PHE A 75 1.83 -1.25 4.67
CA PHE A 75 0.57 -1.24 5.42
C PHE A 75 -0.66 -1.38 4.51
N ILE A 76 -0.68 -0.67 3.38
CA ILE A 76 -1.77 -0.80 2.38
C ILE A 76 -1.86 -2.26 1.88
N GLU A 77 -0.72 -2.91 1.64
CA GLU A 77 -0.66 -4.32 1.26
C GLU A 77 -1.25 -5.22 2.35
N GLN A 78 -0.82 -5.05 3.60
CA GLN A 78 -1.29 -5.83 4.75
C GLN A 78 -2.80 -5.66 4.98
N PHE A 79 -3.32 -4.44 4.93
CA PHE A 79 -4.75 -4.18 5.06
C PHE A 79 -5.56 -4.77 3.90
N SER A 80 -5.04 -4.68 2.67
CA SER A 80 -5.66 -5.32 1.51
C SER A 80 -5.73 -6.84 1.67
N GLN A 81 -4.68 -7.46 2.21
CA GLN A 81 -4.66 -8.89 2.51
C GLN A 81 -5.65 -9.27 3.63
N CYS A 82 -5.75 -8.45 4.69
CA CYS A 82 -6.70 -8.64 5.77
C CYS A 82 -8.14 -8.70 5.23
N ILE A 83 -8.53 -7.69 4.44
CA ILE A 83 -9.86 -7.65 3.82
C ILE A 83 -10.05 -8.86 2.90
N SER A 84 -9.05 -9.17 2.05
CA SER A 84 -9.16 -10.28 1.09
C SER A 84 -9.46 -11.62 1.75
N LYS A 85 -8.94 -11.88 2.96
CA LYS A 85 -9.22 -13.11 3.73
C LYS A 85 -10.67 -13.17 4.22
N HIS A 86 -11.27 -12.02 4.53
CA HIS A 86 -12.59 -11.92 5.15
C HIS A 86 -13.73 -11.55 4.19
N VAL A 87 -13.46 -11.17 2.93
CA VAL A 87 -14.52 -10.80 1.95
C VAL A 87 -15.57 -11.91 1.79
N SER A 88 -15.18 -13.19 1.88
CA SER A 88 -16.11 -14.32 1.78
C SER A 88 -17.04 -14.44 2.99
N LEU A 89 -16.57 -14.08 4.18
CA LEU A 89 -17.36 -14.04 5.41
C LEU A 89 -18.32 -12.85 5.40
N MET A 90 -17.83 -11.67 5.01
CA MET A 90 -18.63 -10.44 4.82
C MET A 90 -19.73 -10.60 3.76
N GLN A 91 -19.56 -11.51 2.81
CA GLN A 91 -20.62 -11.82 1.83
C GLN A 91 -21.74 -12.65 2.46
N LYS A 92 -21.39 -13.59 3.34
CA LYS A 92 -22.33 -14.54 3.95
C LYS A 92 -23.07 -13.93 5.14
N GLN A 93 -22.37 -13.18 5.99
CA GLN A 93 -22.91 -12.56 7.19
C GLN A 93 -23.13 -11.05 6.96
N SER A 94 -24.13 -10.46 7.64
CA SER A 94 -24.34 -9.01 7.59
C SER A 94 -23.40 -8.25 8.54
N GLU A 95 -22.70 -8.96 9.42
CA GLU A 95 -21.75 -8.39 10.36
C GLU A 95 -20.38 -8.23 9.72
N PHE A 96 -19.78 -7.08 10.01
CA PHE A 96 -18.47 -6.72 9.50
C PHE A 96 -17.42 -7.10 10.55
N PRO A 97 -16.46 -7.99 10.23
CA PRO A 97 -15.44 -8.44 11.18
C PRO A 97 -14.67 -7.27 11.79
N GLU A 98 -14.56 -7.26 13.12
CA GLU A 98 -13.89 -6.18 13.84
C GLU A 98 -12.42 -6.05 13.41
N GLU A 99 -11.77 -7.18 13.09
CA GLU A 99 -10.39 -7.24 12.61
C GLU A 99 -10.19 -6.53 11.26
N CYS A 100 -11.27 -6.33 10.49
CA CYS A 100 -11.23 -5.64 9.22
C CYS A 100 -11.57 -4.14 9.32
N ARG A 101 -12.03 -3.66 10.48
CA ARG A 101 -12.56 -2.29 10.63
C ARG A 101 -11.46 -1.27 10.48
N GLU A 102 -10.35 -1.49 11.17
CA GLU A 102 -9.13 -0.71 11.03
C GLU A 102 -8.60 -0.78 9.60
N ALA A 103 -8.58 -1.97 8.99
CA ALA A 103 -8.09 -2.15 7.63
C ALA A 103 -8.89 -1.34 6.60
N VAL A 104 -10.23 -1.35 6.68
CA VAL A 104 -11.08 -0.57 5.78
C VAL A 104 -10.92 0.93 6.02
N ALA A 105 -10.96 1.38 7.28
CA ALA A 105 -10.77 2.80 7.60
C ALA A 105 -9.40 3.31 7.10
N SER A 106 -8.35 2.52 7.31
CA SER A 106 -6.99 2.83 6.86
C SER A 106 -6.87 2.89 5.34
N LEU A 107 -7.51 1.96 4.61
CA LEU A 107 -7.51 1.98 3.15
C LEU A 107 -8.32 3.15 2.58
N ILE A 108 -9.44 3.53 3.19
CA ILE A 108 -10.20 4.73 2.80
C ILE A 108 -9.33 5.97 2.99
N TYR A 109 -8.68 6.10 4.15
CA TYR A 109 -7.76 7.19 4.45
C TYR A 109 -6.59 7.26 3.47
N ALA A 110 -6.01 6.11 3.13
CA ALA A 110 -4.93 5.98 2.16
C ALA A 110 -5.39 6.31 0.74
N ALA A 111 -6.58 5.86 0.32
CA ALA A 111 -7.11 6.13 -1.02
C ALA A 111 -7.18 7.64 -1.30
N ALA A 112 -7.63 8.46 -0.34
CA ALA A 112 -7.66 9.92 -0.49
C ALA A 112 -6.27 10.56 -0.70
N ARG A 113 -5.19 9.92 -0.23
CA ARG A 113 -3.81 10.44 -0.27
C ARG A 113 -2.99 9.88 -1.42
N PHE A 114 -3.30 8.66 -1.86
CA PHE A 114 -2.54 7.95 -2.90
C PHE A 114 -3.27 7.85 -4.24
N ALA A 115 -4.54 8.28 -4.32
CA ALA A 115 -5.34 8.28 -5.55
C ALA A 115 -4.70 9.05 -6.72
N GLY A 116 -3.79 9.99 -6.46
CA GLY A 116 -3.09 10.80 -7.47
C GLY A 116 -1.82 10.20 -8.08
N THR A 117 -1.43 8.96 -7.78
CA THR A 117 -0.16 8.39 -8.29
C THR A 117 -0.24 7.81 -9.71
N THR A 118 -1.31 8.09 -10.46
CA THR A 118 -1.41 7.85 -11.90
C THR A 118 -1.23 9.16 -12.66
N HIS A 119 0.01 9.60 -12.82
CA HIS A 119 0.40 10.24 -14.07
C HIS A 119 1.42 9.31 -14.75
N PRO A 120 1.18 8.91 -16.01
CA PRO A 120 2.16 8.18 -16.81
C PRO A 120 3.47 8.96 -16.94
#